data_AF-A0AAU6FD50-F1
#
_entry.id   AF-A0AAU6FD50-F1
#
_cell.length_a   1.000
_cell.length_b   1.000
_cell.length_c   1.000
_cell.angle_alpha   90.00
_cell.angle_beta   90.00
_cell.angle_gamma   90.00
#
_symmetry.space_group_name_H-M   'P 1'
#
loop_
_entity.id
_entity.type
_entity.pdbx_description
1 polymer ?
#
loop_
_entity_poly.entity_id
_entity_poly.type
_entity_poly.pdbx_seq_one_letter_code
_entity_poly.pdbx_strand_id
1 'polypeptide(L)' 'MTQFTIDADPNAEPFHEAVGGVLTSRVPSGPIPGRTLAQYLLSIPG' A
#
# COMPACT_ATOMS: atom_id res chain seq x y z
N MET A 1 -7.95 7.71 -15.70
CA MET A 1 -6.93 7.45 -14.66
C MET A 1 -7.66 7.14 -13.38
N THR A 2 -7.49 5.92 -12.89
CA THR A 2 -8.16 5.44 -11.68
C THR A 2 -7.14 5.42 -10.55
N GLN A 3 -7.51 5.91 -9.38
CA GLN A 3 -6.67 5.92 -8.18
C GLN A 3 -7.28 5.06 -7.09
N PHE A 4 -6.44 4.35 -6.34
CA PHE A 4 -6.87 3.53 -5.21
C PHE A 4 -5.73 3.38 -4.22
N THR A 5 -6.08 3.06 -2.97
CA THR A 5 -5.12 2.72 -1.93
C THR A 5 -5.01 1.21 -1.77
N ILE A 6 -3.82 0.73 -1.41
CA ILE A 6 -3.58 -0.66 -1.02
C ILE A 6 -2.79 -0.73 0.28
N ASP A 7 -3.20 -1.61 1.19
CA ASP A 7 -2.43 -1.96 2.38
C ASP A 7 -1.44 -3.06 2.00
N ALA A 8 -0.15 -2.80 2.20
CA ALA A 8 0.94 -3.64 1.73
C ALA A 8 1.53 -4.51 2.84
N ASP A 9 1.78 -5.78 2.50
CA ASP A 9 2.73 -6.61 3.24
C ASP A 9 4.14 -6.01 3.14
N PRO A 10 4.97 -6.03 4.21
CA PRO A 10 6.35 -5.53 4.17
C PRO A 10 7.18 -6.09 3.02
N ASN A 11 6.96 -7.35 2.62
CA ASN A 11 7.69 -7.96 1.51
C ASN A 11 7.23 -7.44 0.14
N ALA A 12 6.04 -6.83 0.06
CA ALA A 12 5.48 -6.23 -1.15
C ALA A 12 5.73 -4.72 -1.25
N GLU A 13 6.13 -4.04 -0.17
CA GLU A 13 6.48 -2.60 -0.17
C GLU A 13 7.43 -2.24 -1.34
N PRO A 14 8.54 -2.97 -1.60
CA PRO A 14 9.44 -2.64 -2.70
C PRO A 14 8.80 -2.75 -4.09
N PHE A 15 7.85 -3.68 -4.26
CA PHE A 15 7.12 -3.81 -5.53
C PHE A 15 6.20 -2.61 -5.74
N HIS A 16 5.42 -2.22 -4.72
CA HIS A 16 4.52 -1.09 -4.82
C HIS A 16 5.27 0.22 -5.09
N GLU A 17 6.43 0.43 -4.46
CA GLU A 17 7.31 1.58 -4.74
C GLU A 17 7.84 1.55 -6.18
N ALA A 18 8.28 0.39 -6.67
CA ALA A 18 8.82 0.24 -8.02
C ALA A 18 7.79 0.52 -9.13
N VAL A 19 6.50 0.24 -8.88
CA VAL A 19 5.42 0.55 -9.82
C VAL A 19 4.85 1.98 -9.65
N GLY A 20 5.51 2.83 -8.86
CA GLY A 20 5.13 4.23 -8.66
C GLY A 20 4.11 4.46 -7.54
N GLY A 21 3.90 3.49 -6.67
CA GLY A 21 3.10 3.64 -5.46
C GLY A 21 3.74 4.64 -4.51
N VAL A 22 2.92 5.55 -3.97
CA VAL A 22 3.36 6.57 -3.02
C VAL A 22 2.89 6.18 -1.62
N LEU A 23 3.82 6.05 -0.67
CA LEU A 23 3.47 5.79 0.72
C LEU A 23 2.68 6.98 1.28
N THR A 24 1.49 6.73 1.81
CA THR A 24 0.60 7.78 2.33
C THR A 24 0.33 7.65 3.82
N SER A 25 0.33 6.42 4.35
CA SER A 25 0.06 6.16 5.76
C SER A 25 0.60 4.81 6.19
N ARG A 26 0.47 4.51 7.48
CA ARG A 26 0.63 3.18 8.07
C ARG A 26 -0.60 2.88 8.92
N VAL A 27 -1.28 1.77 8.66
CA VAL A 27 -2.58 1.43 9.25
C VAL A 27 -2.54 0.08 9.98
N PRO A 28 -3.32 -0.12 11.07
CA PRO A 28 -3.41 -1.42 11.72
C PRO A 28 -3.93 -2.50 10.76
N SER A 29 -3.32 -3.68 10.80
CA SER A 29 -3.80 -4.85 10.10
C SER A 29 -5.10 -5.33 10.74
N GLY A 30 -6.17 -5.40 9.96
CA GLY A 30 -7.43 -5.99 10.42
C GLY A 30 -7.29 -7.46 10.87
N PRO A 31 -6.67 -8.34 10.05
CA PRO A 31 -6.57 -9.76 10.38
C PRO A 31 -5.53 -10.13 11.44
N ILE A 32 -4.48 -9.31 11.64
CA ILE A 32 -3.35 -9.65 12.54
C ILE A 32 -3.23 -8.58 13.63
N PRO A 33 -3.69 -8.86 14.87
CA PRO A 33 -3.61 -7.92 15.98
C PRO A 33 -2.18 -7.44 16.24
N GLY A 34 -2.02 -6.12 16.45
CA GLY A 34 -0.74 -5.48 16.74
C GLY A 34 0.18 -5.30 15.51
N ARG A 35 -0.18 -5.83 14.34
CA ARG A 35 0.56 -5.61 13.10
C ARG A 35 0.12 -4.30 12.45
N THR A 36 1.07 -3.56 11.89
CA THR A 36 0.82 -2.36 11.08
C THR A 36 1.26 -2.62 9.64
N LEU A 37 0.50 -2.15 8.66
CA LEU A 37 0.77 -2.25 7.23
C LEU A 37 1.02 -0.87 6.64
N ALA A 38 1.92 -0.77 5.67
CA ALA A 38 2.06 0.44 4.86
C ALA A 38 0.84 0.60 3.95
N GLN A 39 0.36 1.82 3.76
CA GLN A 39 -0.72 2.12 2.82
C GLN A 39 -0.18 2.99 1.67
N TYR A 40 -0.25 2.45 0.46
CA TYR A 40 0.21 3.12 -0.75
C TYR A 40 -0.95 3.62 -1.59
N LEU A 41 -0.80 4.80 -2.19
CA LEU A 41 -1.66 5.30 -3.25
C LEU A 41 -1.08 4.86 -4.61
N LEU A 42 -1.90 4.20 -5.43
CA LEU A 42 -1.56 3.72 -6.77
C LEU A 42 -2.48 4.35 -7.82
N SER A 43 -1.98 4.44 -9.05
CA SER A 43 -2.74 4.95 -10.20
C SER A 43 -2.65 3.99 -11.38
N ILE A 44 -3.79 3.68 -11.99
CA ILE A 44 -3.86 2.90 -13.24
C ILE A 44 -4.28 3.86 -14.37
N PRO A 45 -3.52 3.93 -15.48
CA PRO A 45 -3.93 4.64 -16.69
C PRO A 45 -5.26 4.10 -17.21
N GLY A 46 -6.07 4.99 -17.79
CA GLY A 46 -7.34 4.60 -18.43
C GLY A 46 -7.10 4.02 -19.82
#